data_AF-A0A8X7RC17-F1
#
_entry.id   AF-A0A8X7RC17-F1
#
_cell.length_a   1.000
_cell.length_b   1.000
_cell.length_c   1.000
_cell.angle_alpha   90.00
_cell.angle_beta   90.00
_cell.angle_gamma   90.00
#
_symmetry.space_group_name_H-M   'P 1'
#
loop_
_entity.id
_entity.type
_entity.pdbx_description
1 polymer ?
#
loop_
_entity_poly.entity_id
_entity_poly.type
_entity_poly.pdbx_seq_one_letter_code
_entity_poly.pdbx_strand_id
1 'polypeptide(L)'
;MLNQGLVVVEEQTDKAYYDFATMQIVESVVMGMDWTDKLEKEDLAYQARLSRRRTAVRNKSRELRLSPQDSQQEHSHDHEELMLTIESLKIEKKRLLLLSQRMIGKELDGMSYAELYVLGFDITRALMNVMQEMDKIKHAARVSKESISLDTTMALCD
;
A
#
# COMPACT_ATOMS: atom_id res chain seq x y z
N MET A 1 8.55 -5.89 -11.82
CA MET A 1 8.46 -4.45 -11.49
C MET A 1 8.33 -4.22 -9.99
N LEU A 2 7.27 -4.67 -9.30
CA LEU A 2 7.13 -4.43 -7.85
C LEU A 2 8.23 -5.07 -6.99
N ASN A 3 8.69 -6.28 -7.29
CA ASN A 3 9.81 -6.90 -6.56
C ASN A 3 11.12 -6.12 -6.73
N GLN A 4 11.37 -5.61 -7.95
CA GLN A 4 12.54 -4.74 -8.20
C GLN A 4 12.38 -3.39 -7.49
N GLY A 5 11.17 -2.82 -7.51
CA GLY A 5 10.86 -1.60 -6.77
C GLY A 5 11.05 -1.76 -5.25
N LEU A 6 10.66 -2.91 -4.69
CA LEU A 6 10.87 -3.22 -3.28
C LEU A 6 12.35 -3.23 -2.92
N VAL A 7 13.18 -3.92 -3.71
CA VAL A 7 14.65 -3.95 -3.48
C VAL A 7 15.23 -2.54 -3.49
N VAL A 8 14.85 -1.70 -4.46
CA VAL A 8 15.33 -0.32 -4.54
C VAL A 8 14.84 0.51 -3.34
N VAL A 9 13.60 0.32 -2.89
CA VAL A 9 13.07 1.00 -1.71
C VAL A 9 13.80 0.54 -0.44
N GLU A 10 14.12 -0.75 -0.29
CA GLU A 10 14.89 -1.28 0.84
C GLU A 10 16.31 -0.69 0.86
N GLU A 11 17.01 -0.70 -0.27
CA GLU A 11 18.35 -0.09 -0.39
C GLU A 11 18.36 1.40 -0.01
N GLN A 12 17.37 2.16 -0.47
CA GLN A 12 17.22 3.58 -0.11
C GLN A 12 16.81 3.77 1.35
N THR A 13 16.02 2.84 1.92
CA THR A 13 15.64 2.87 3.33
C THR A 13 16.86 2.65 4.21
N ASP A 14 17.71 1.69 3.88
CA ASP A 14 18.96 1.42 4.61
C ASP A 14 19.88 2.64 4.56
N LYS A 15 20.05 3.24 3.37
CA LYS A 15 20.82 4.48 3.24
C LYS A 15 20.24 5.61 4.10
N ALA A 16 18.94 5.84 4.00
CA ALA A 16 18.25 6.87 4.77
C ALA A 16 18.32 6.62 6.29
N TYR A 17 18.35 5.35 6.71
CA TYR A 17 18.55 4.97 8.10
C TYR A 17 19.92 5.39 8.62
N TYR A 18 21.00 5.18 7.87
CA TYR A 18 22.34 5.63 8.29
C TYR A 18 22.43 7.15 8.40
N ASP A 19 21.87 7.88 7.43
CA ASP A 19 21.82 9.34 7.43
C ASP A 19 21.01 9.83 8.65
N PHE A 20 19.84 9.22 8.88
CA PHE A 20 18.95 9.50 10.01
C PHE A 20 19.61 9.19 11.37
N ALA A 21 20.23 8.02 11.52
CA ALA A 21 20.90 7.60 12.74
C ALA A 21 22.08 8.53 13.08
N THR A 22 22.84 8.95 12.08
CA THR A 22 23.92 9.93 12.26
C THR A 22 23.39 11.27 12.77
N MET A 23 22.26 11.74 12.22
CA MET A 23 21.59 12.95 12.69
C MET A 23 21.07 12.79 14.13
N GLN A 24 20.42 11.67 14.44
CA GLN A 24 19.92 11.37 15.79
C GLN A 24 21.03 11.33 16.83
N ILE A 25 22.22 10.81 16.50
CA ILE A 25 23.37 10.85 17.42
C ILE A 25 23.72 12.30 17.75
N VAL A 26 23.83 13.18 16.75
CA VAL A 26 24.15 14.59 16.96
C VAL A 26 23.05 15.31 17.76
N GLU A 27 21.79 15.10 17.39
CA GLU A 27 20.64 15.73 18.04
C GLU A 27 20.45 15.24 19.47
N SER A 28 20.69 13.96 19.75
CA SER A 28 20.58 13.38 21.08
C SER A 28 21.60 13.98 22.07
N VAL A 29 22.79 14.37 21.60
CA VAL A 29 23.78 15.09 22.43
C VAL A 29 23.27 16.47 22.85
N VAL A 30 22.46 17.11 22.01
CA VAL A 30 21.94 18.47 22.25
C VAL A 30 20.63 18.46 23.02
N MET A 31 19.68 17.60 22.61
CA MET A 31 18.27 17.62 23.02
C MET A 31 17.91 16.46 23.96
N GLY A 32 18.79 15.47 24.11
CA GLY A 32 18.55 14.23 24.87
C GLY A 32 17.94 13.10 24.04
N MET A 33 18.26 11.85 24.41
CA MET A 33 17.75 10.64 23.75
C MET A 33 16.22 10.49 23.83
N ASP A 34 15.61 10.85 24.97
CA ASP A 34 14.15 10.72 25.15
C ASP A 34 13.34 11.57 24.15
N TRP A 35 13.87 12.73 23.76
CA TRP A 35 13.22 13.65 22.83
C TRP A 35 13.29 13.15 21.38
N THR A 36 14.45 12.62 21.00
CA THR A 36 14.75 12.11 19.65
C THR A 36 13.96 10.83 19.37
N ASP A 37 13.96 9.88 20.30
CA ASP A 37 13.13 8.66 20.25
C ASP A 37 11.63 8.95 20.13
N LYS A 38 11.15 9.98 20.85
CA LYS A 38 9.74 10.36 20.82
C LYS A 38 9.37 10.93 19.46
N LEU A 39 10.21 11.80 18.90
CA LEU A 39 9.98 12.42 17.60
C LEU A 39 9.94 11.36 16.48
N GLU A 40 10.85 10.39 16.51
CA GLU A 40 10.86 9.28 15.55
C GLU A 40 9.55 8.47 15.59
N LYS A 41 9.10 8.10 16.80
CA LYS A 41 7.85 7.34 16.98
C LYS A 41 6.64 8.12 16.48
N GLU A 42 6.61 9.43 16.71
CA GLU A 42 5.53 10.30 16.23
C GLU A 42 5.52 10.40 14.70
N ASP A 43 6.67 10.55 14.05
CA ASP A 43 6.75 10.60 12.58
C ASP A 43 6.36 9.26 11.95
N LEU A 44 6.88 8.14 12.46
CA LEU A 44 6.46 6.80 12.02
C LEU A 44 4.96 6.57 12.20
N ALA A 45 4.39 6.96 13.35
CA ALA A 45 2.96 6.83 13.60
C ALA A 45 2.13 7.69 12.64
N TYR A 46 2.60 8.90 12.33
CA TYR A 46 1.97 9.80 11.37
C TYR A 46 1.96 9.21 9.96
N GLN A 47 3.11 8.71 9.49
CA GLN A 47 3.22 8.08 8.17
C GLN A 47 2.37 6.81 8.06
N ALA A 48 2.35 5.99 9.12
CA ALA A 48 1.49 4.81 9.18
C ALA A 48 -0.01 5.17 9.14
N ARG A 49 -0.42 6.29 9.76
CA ARG A 49 -1.79 6.80 9.69
C ARG A 49 -2.13 7.25 8.27
N LEU A 50 -1.22 7.96 7.60
CA LEU A 50 -1.42 8.37 6.20
C LEU A 50 -1.56 7.16 5.27
N SER A 51 -0.72 6.13 5.44
CA SER A 51 -0.82 4.87 4.70
C SER A 51 -2.21 4.21 4.85
N ARG A 52 -2.72 4.13 6.08
CA ARG A 52 -4.06 3.57 6.35
C ARG A 52 -5.15 4.37 5.64
N ARG A 53 -5.07 5.71 5.68
CA ARG A 53 -6.03 6.58 4.96
C ARG A 53 -5.99 6.33 3.46
N ARG A 54 -4.80 6.26 2.84
CA ARG A 54 -4.66 5.92 1.41
C ARG A 54 -5.29 4.57 1.08
N THR A 55 -5.13 3.58 1.95
CA THR A 55 -5.73 2.25 1.77
C THR A 55 -7.25 2.30 1.87
N ALA A 56 -7.81 3.02 2.85
CA ALA A 56 -9.25 3.19 3.00
C ALA A 56 -9.89 3.85 1.76
N VAL A 57 -9.24 4.89 1.20
CA VAL A 57 -9.70 5.55 -0.03
C VAL A 57 -9.73 4.56 -1.21
N ARG A 58 -8.67 3.75 -1.37
CA ARG A 58 -8.62 2.72 -2.42
C ARG A 58 -9.72 1.67 -2.26
N ASN A 59 -9.97 1.23 -1.03
CA ASN A 59 -11.03 0.26 -0.73
C ASN A 59 -12.42 0.85 -1.02
N LYS A 60 -12.67 2.09 -0.58
CA LYS A 60 -13.94 2.77 -0.86
C LYS A 60 -14.17 2.95 -2.36
N SER A 61 -13.14 3.34 -3.11
CA SER A 61 -13.18 3.40 -4.57
C SER A 61 -13.45 2.04 -5.21
N ARG A 62 -12.96 0.94 -4.63
CA ARG A 62 -13.25 -0.42 -5.09
C ARG A 62 -14.70 -0.80 -4.82
N GLU A 63 -15.21 -0.51 -3.63
CA GLU A 63 -16.62 -0.75 -3.27
C GLU A 63 -17.56 -0.02 -4.23
N LEU A 64 -17.32 1.27 -4.49
CA LEU A 64 -18.14 2.06 -5.40
C LEU A 64 -18.19 1.49 -6.83
N ARG A 65 -17.08 0.90 -7.31
CA ARG A 65 -17.04 0.23 -8.63
C ARG A 65 -17.78 -1.10 -8.66
N LEU A 66 -17.92 -1.77 -7.52
CA LEU A 66 -18.57 -3.07 -7.40
C LEU A 66 -20.03 -2.96 -6.94
N SER A 67 -20.45 -1.80 -6.44
CA SER A 67 -21.83 -1.57 -5.98
C SER A 67 -22.80 -1.52 -7.17
N PRO A 68 -24.01 -2.10 -7.04
CA PRO A 68 -25.07 -1.96 -8.04
C PRO A 68 -25.39 -0.48 -8.32
N GLN A 69 -25.61 -0.11 -9.58
CA GLN A 69 -25.84 1.29 -10.00
C GLN A 69 -27.02 1.95 -9.27
N ASP A 70 -28.05 1.17 -8.90
CA ASP A 70 -29.26 1.67 -8.21
C ASP A 70 -29.03 2.08 -6.74
N SER A 71 -27.84 1.79 -6.19
CA SER A 71 -27.44 2.17 -4.82
C SER A 71 -26.55 3.42 -4.76
N GLN A 72 -26.27 4.04 -5.91
CA GLN A 72 -25.52 5.30 -5.97
C GLN A 72 -26.41 6.41 -5.41
N GLN A 73 -26.06 6.92 -4.24
CA GLN A 73 -26.71 8.04 -3.59
C GLN A 73 -26.78 9.23 -4.56
N GLU A 74 -27.97 9.83 -4.72
CA GLU A 74 -28.15 11.03 -5.54
C GLU A 74 -27.19 12.11 -5.05
N HIS A 75 -26.24 12.49 -5.91
CA HIS A 75 -25.36 13.61 -5.63
C HIS A 75 -26.20 14.89 -5.58
N SER A 76 -26.09 15.63 -4.48
CA SER A 76 -26.54 17.02 -4.40
C SER A 76 -25.97 17.78 -5.61
N HIS A 77 -26.86 18.43 -6.38
CA HIS A 77 -26.52 19.20 -7.57
C HIS A 77 -25.92 20.58 -7.22
N ASP A 78 -25.21 20.70 -6.10
CA ASP A 78 -24.50 21.92 -5.78
C ASP A 78 -23.24 22.03 -6.64
N HIS A 79 -23.21 23.05 -7.49
CA HIS A 79 -22.12 23.30 -8.42
C HIS A 79 -20.81 23.58 -7.67
N GLU A 80 -20.87 24.28 -6.54
CA GLU A 80 -19.67 24.65 -5.76
C GLU A 80 -19.04 23.41 -5.11
N GLU A 81 -19.86 22.57 -4.47
CA GLU A 81 -19.42 21.28 -3.90
C GLU A 81 -18.80 20.36 -4.97
N LEU A 82 -19.41 20.31 -6.17
CA LEU A 82 -18.88 19.52 -7.29
C LEU A 82 -17.50 20.02 -7.73
N MET A 83 -17.33 21.34 -7.85
CA MET A 83 -16.06 21.95 -8.26
C MET A 83 -14.95 21.68 -7.23
N LEU A 84 -15.25 21.81 -5.93
CA LEU A 84 -14.30 21.46 -4.86
C LEU A 84 -13.92 19.97 -4.89
N THR A 85 -14.89 19.10 -5.15
CA THR A 85 -14.67 17.66 -5.29
C THR A 85 -13.75 17.36 -6.48
N ILE A 86 -13.98 17.99 -7.63
CA ILE A 86 -13.15 17.82 -8.83
C ILE A 86 -11.70 18.25 -8.56
N GLU A 87 -11.49 19.41 -7.94
CA GLU A 87 -10.12 19.87 -7.62
C GLU A 87 -9.41 18.96 -6.62
N SER A 88 -10.12 18.48 -5.59
CA SER A 88 -9.61 17.48 -4.65
C SER A 88 -9.19 16.19 -5.37
N LEU A 89 -10.02 15.68 -6.29
CA LEU A 89 -9.73 14.48 -7.07
C LEU A 89 -8.54 14.68 -8.03
N LYS A 90 -8.37 15.87 -8.62
CA LYS A 90 -7.19 16.18 -9.45
C LYS A 90 -5.90 16.11 -8.64
N ILE A 91 -5.90 16.64 -7.43
CA ILE A 91 -4.75 16.57 -6.51
C ILE A 91 -4.47 15.11 -6.13
N GLU A 92 -5.51 14.36 -5.77
CA GLU A 92 -5.36 12.96 -5.38
C GLU A 92 -4.85 12.08 -6.53
N LYS A 93 -5.30 12.33 -7.77
CA LYS A 93 -4.76 11.67 -8.97
C LYS A 93 -3.24 11.87 -9.09
N LYS A 94 -2.75 13.11 -8.90
CA LYS A 94 -1.31 13.40 -8.94
C LYS A 94 -0.55 12.66 -7.83
N ARG A 95 -1.11 12.63 -6.61
CA ARG A 95 -0.53 11.90 -5.47
C ARG A 95 -0.44 10.40 -5.73
N LEU A 96 -1.48 9.80 -6.30
CA LEU A 96 -1.49 8.38 -6.64
C LEU A 96 -0.49 8.03 -7.75
N LEU A 97 -0.31 8.91 -8.73
CA LEU A 97 0.71 8.74 -9.76
C LEU A 97 2.12 8.75 -9.16
N LEU A 98 2.41 9.71 -8.27
CA LEU A 98 3.69 9.77 -7.57
C LEU A 98 3.91 8.52 -6.71
N LEU A 99 2.88 8.09 -5.96
CA LEU A 99 2.96 6.85 -5.17
C LEU A 99 3.26 5.63 -6.05
N SER A 100 2.65 5.55 -7.24
CA SER A 100 2.92 4.48 -8.20
C SER A 100 4.40 4.47 -8.66
N GLN A 101 4.98 5.65 -8.95
CA GLN A 101 6.41 5.76 -9.28
C GLN A 101 7.29 5.29 -8.11
N ARG A 102 6.96 5.72 -6.88
CA ARG A 102 7.67 5.32 -5.67
C ARG A 102 7.62 3.82 -5.41
N MET A 103 6.46 3.19 -5.61
CA MET A 103 6.30 1.74 -5.46
C MET A 103 7.14 0.92 -6.45
N ILE A 104 7.54 1.49 -7.58
CA ILE A 104 8.44 0.84 -8.55
C ILE A 104 9.90 1.28 -8.40
N GLY A 105 10.25 1.98 -7.32
CA GLY A 105 11.63 2.41 -7.03
C GLY A 105 12.07 3.71 -7.71
N LYS A 106 11.13 4.54 -8.18
CA LYS A 106 11.41 5.85 -8.80
C LYS A 106 10.92 6.99 -7.91
N GLU A 107 11.44 8.20 -8.09
CA GLU A 107 10.97 9.39 -7.34
C GLU A 107 11.05 9.21 -5.80
N LEU A 108 12.10 8.49 -5.35
CA LEU A 108 12.39 8.25 -3.93
C LEU A 108 13.23 9.39 -3.31
N ASP A 109 13.87 10.20 -4.14
CA ASP A 109 14.69 11.31 -3.67
C ASP A 109 13.88 12.29 -2.81
N GLY A 110 14.45 12.68 -1.68
CA GLY A 110 13.81 13.58 -0.72
C GLY A 110 12.75 12.94 0.19
N MET A 111 12.55 11.63 0.12
CA MET A 111 11.73 10.93 1.12
C MET A 111 12.49 10.74 2.44
N SER A 112 11.81 10.91 3.57
CA SER A 112 12.39 10.63 4.88
C SER A 112 12.52 9.12 5.13
N TYR A 113 13.35 8.76 6.12
CA TYR A 113 13.45 7.37 6.58
C TYR A 113 12.07 6.78 6.94
N ALA A 114 11.25 7.50 7.72
CA ALA A 114 9.92 7.03 8.10
C ALA A 114 8.98 6.84 6.89
N GLU A 115 9.06 7.73 5.89
CA GLU A 115 8.28 7.61 4.66
C GLU A 115 8.69 6.38 3.84
N LEU A 116 10.01 6.15 3.68
CA LEU A 116 10.56 4.99 2.97
C LEU A 116 10.24 3.69 3.70
N TYR A 117 10.40 3.65 5.01
CA TYR A 117 10.09 2.49 5.86
C TYR A 117 8.62 2.08 5.74
N VAL A 118 7.69 3.04 5.86
CA VAL A 118 6.26 2.76 5.72
C VAL A 118 5.90 2.34 4.29
N LEU A 119 6.55 2.93 3.27
CA LEU A 119 6.35 2.52 1.88
C LEU A 119 6.81 1.07 1.65
N GLY A 120 8.00 0.69 2.12
CA GLY A 120 8.52 -0.67 2.05
C GLY A 120 7.57 -1.66 2.73
N PHE A 121 7.12 -1.34 3.95
CA PHE A 121 6.15 -2.15 4.68
C PHE A 121 4.83 -2.34 3.90
N ASP A 122 4.31 -1.28 3.28
CA ASP A 122 3.09 -1.33 2.48
C ASP A 122 3.24 -2.24 1.25
N ILE A 123 4.39 -2.19 0.57
CA ILE A 123 4.70 -3.03 -0.59
C ILE A 123 4.81 -4.49 -0.17
N THR A 124 5.58 -4.78 0.88
CA THR A 124 5.77 -6.14 1.41
C THR A 124 4.44 -6.76 1.83
N ARG A 125 3.60 -6.01 2.56
CA ARG A 125 2.26 -6.45 2.94
C ARG A 125 1.38 -6.76 1.72
N ALA A 126 1.45 -5.93 0.68
CA ALA A 126 0.69 -6.17 -0.54
C ALA A 126 1.15 -7.44 -1.27
N LEU A 127 2.46 -7.69 -1.34
CA LEU A 127 3.03 -8.91 -1.93
C LEU A 127 2.60 -10.16 -1.15
N MET A 128 2.64 -10.12 0.19
CA MET A 128 2.18 -11.23 1.04
C MET A 128 0.70 -11.57 0.78
N ASN A 129 -0.17 -10.56 0.69
CA ASN A 129 -1.59 -10.78 0.39
C ASN A 129 -1.78 -11.43 -0.99
N VAL A 130 -1.04 -11.00 -2.02
CA VAL A 130 -1.09 -11.60 -3.35
C VAL A 130 -0.62 -13.06 -3.32
N MET A 131 0.49 -13.34 -2.63
CA MET A 131 0.99 -14.70 -2.47
C MET A 131 -0.05 -15.62 -1.80
N GLN A 132 -0.68 -15.14 -0.73
CA GLN A 132 -1.72 -15.89 -0.03
C GLN A 132 -2.93 -16.20 -0.93
N GLU A 133 -3.40 -15.22 -1.72
CA GLU A 133 -4.51 -15.45 -2.65
C GLU A 133 -4.11 -16.39 -3.80
N MET A 134 -2.89 -16.28 -4.31
CA MET A 134 -2.38 -17.21 -5.32
C MET A 134 -2.33 -18.65 -4.81
N ASP A 135 -1.97 -18.86 -3.55
CA ASP A 135 -1.93 -20.20 -2.96
C ASP A 135 -3.33 -20.79 -2.75
N LYS A 136 -4.31 -19.96 -2.36
CA LYS A 136 -5.73 -20.38 -2.32
C LYS A 136 -6.23 -20.82 -3.70
N ILE A 137 -5.93 -20.04 -4.74
CA ILE A 137 -6.33 -20.36 -6.13
C ILE A 137 -5.67 -21.67 -6.58
N LYS A 138 -4.37 -21.84 -6.34
CA LYS A 138 -3.65 -23.08 -6.67
C LYS A 138 -4.24 -24.29 -5.95
N HIS A 139 -4.59 -24.13 -4.67
CA HIS A 139 -5.20 -25.21 -3.89
C HIS A 139 -6.58 -25.58 -4.44
N ALA A 140 -7.44 -24.61 -4.72
CA ALA A 140 -8.75 -24.83 -5.33
C ALA A 140 -8.64 -25.52 -6.70
N ALA A 141 -7.66 -25.12 -7.52
CA ALA A 141 -7.41 -25.74 -8.82
C ALA A 141 -6.93 -27.20 -8.70
N ARG A 142 -6.20 -27.58 -7.64
CA ARG A 142 -5.82 -28.99 -7.38
C ARG A 142 -7.02 -29.82 -6.96
N VAL A 143 -7.81 -29.33 -6.00
CA VAL A 143 -9.03 -30.00 -5.51
C VAL A 143 -10.03 -30.23 -6.66
N SER A 144 -10.22 -29.23 -7.52
CA SER A 144 -11.09 -29.35 -8.69
C SER A 144 -10.57 -30.34 -9.74
N LYS A 145 -9.24 -30.51 -9.88
CA LYS A 145 -8.67 -31.51 -10.80
C LYS A 145 -8.78 -32.93 -10.25
N GLU A 146 -8.60 -33.11 -8.94
CA GLU A 146 -8.75 -34.40 -8.28
C GLU A 146 -10.20 -34.90 -8.34
N SER A 147 -11.19 -34.01 -8.12
CA SER A 147 -12.61 -34.36 -8.24
C SER A 147 -13.00 -34.77 -9.66
N ILE A 148 -12.50 -34.09 -10.69
CA ILE A 148 -12.73 -34.46 -12.09
C ILE A 148 -12.09 -35.83 -12.42
N SER A 149 -10.92 -36.15 -11.85
CA SER A 149 -10.27 -37.44 -12.09
C SER A 149 -11.02 -38.61 -11.43
N LEU A 150 -11.56 -38.40 -10.23
CA LEU A 150 -12.37 -39.39 -9.51
C LEU A 150 -13.66 -39.73 -10.26
N ASP A 151 -14.37 -38.72 -10.75
CA ASP A 151 -15.58 -38.91 -11.57
C ASP A 151 -15.28 -39.65 -12.88
N THR A 152 -14.13 -39.37 -13.51
CA THR A 152 -13.71 -40.06 -14.74
C THR A 152 -13.34 -41.54 -14.49
N THR A 153 -12.73 -41.85 -13.34
CA THR A 153 -12.42 -43.25 -12.98
C THR A 153 -13.64 -44.06 -12.58
N MET A 154 -14.66 -43.44 -11.97
CA MET A 154 -15.93 -44.11 -11.71
C MET A 154 -16.70 -44.41 -12.99
N ALA A 155 -16.71 -43.51 -13.96
CA ALA A 155 -17.41 -43.69 -15.24
C ALA A 155 -16.78 -44.74 -16.18
N LEU A 156 -15.55 -45.21 -15.89
CA LEU A 156 -14.85 -46.26 -16.67
C LEU A 156 -14.94 -47.65 -16.04
N CYS A 157 -15.54 -47.76 -14.84
CA CYS A 157 -15.74 -49.02 -14.12
C CYS A 157 -17.18 -49.58 -14.21
N ASP A 158 -18.06 -48.91 -14.97
CA ASP A 158 -19.41 -49.36 -15.34
C ASP A 158 -19.44 -49.82 -16.82
#